data_AF-A0A8J6ZM07-F1
#
_entry.id   AF-A0A8J6ZM07-F1
#
_cell.length_a   1.000
_cell.length_b   1.000
_cell.length_c   1.000
_cell.angle_alpha   90.00
_cell.angle_beta   90.00
_cell.angle_gamma   90.00
#
_symmetry.space_group_name_H-M   'P 1'
#
loop_
_entity.id
_entity.type
_entity.pdbx_description
1 polymer ?
#
loop_
_entity_poly.entity_id
_entity_poly.type
_entity_poly.pdbx_seq_one_letter_code
_entity_poly.pdbx_strand_id
1 'polypeptide(L)'
;MNIINWLNLMLVVLFGTVANLSLKYGLYISTPSNEASASIRNLIFSRYFIIWFICYGLMTLLWLYVLRTVPLSQAFPVLGLMYALIPIASHYLLKEKVVLSQWLGISIIIAGVILVVH
;
A
#
# COMPACT_ATOMS: atom_id res chain seq x y z
N MET A 1 -10.91 2.54 20.91
CA MET A 1 -10.08 3.49 20.11
C MET A 1 -10.99 4.55 19.53
N ASN A 2 -10.60 5.83 19.52
CA ASN A 2 -11.45 6.90 18.98
C ASN A 2 -11.67 6.75 17.46
N ILE A 3 -12.86 7.12 16.97
CA ILE A 3 -13.23 7.01 15.55
C ILE A 3 -12.24 7.75 14.63
N ILE A 4 -11.68 8.86 15.12
CA ILE A 4 -10.68 9.67 14.43
C ILE A 4 -9.38 8.88 14.20
N ASN A 5 -8.95 8.08 15.19
CA ASN A 5 -7.73 7.27 15.06
C ASN A 5 -7.90 6.14 14.04
N TRP A 6 -9.10 5.53 14.01
CA TRP A 6 -9.48 4.56 12.99
C TRP A 6 -9.46 5.16 11.58
N LEU A 7 -10.02 6.37 11.43
CA LEU A 7 -10.05 7.07 10.15
C LEU A 7 -8.65 7.45 9.66
N ASN A 8 -7.77 7.89 10.57
CA ASN A 8 -6.37 8.18 10.25
C ASN A 8 -5.61 6.93 9.81
N LEU A 9 -5.79 5.79 10.50
CA LEU A 9 -5.19 4.52 10.12
C LEU A 9 -5.65 4.06 8.73
N MET A 10 -6.95 4.18 8.45
CA MET A 10 -7.49 3.85 7.12
C MET A 10 -6.93 4.76 6.03
N LEU A 11 -6.78 6.06 6.30
CA LEU A 11 -6.12 6.98 5.37
C LEU A 11 -4.67 6.58 5.11
N VAL A 12 -3.89 6.23 6.14
CA VAL A 12 -2.51 5.72 5.97
C VAL A 12 -2.51 4.51 5.05
N VAL A 13 -3.38 3.54 5.30
CA VAL A 13 -3.52 2.31 4.51
C VAL A 13 -3.84 2.62 3.03
N LEU A 14 -4.77 3.55 2.79
CA LEU A 14 -5.15 3.96 1.44
C LEU A 14 -4.01 4.68 0.72
N PHE A 15 -3.39 5.69 1.34
CA PHE A 15 -2.29 6.43 0.73
C PHE A 15 -1.08 5.53 0.43
N GLY A 16 -0.74 4.62 1.35
CA GLY A 16 0.34 3.66 1.11
C GLY A 16 -0.01 2.66 0.00
N THR A 17 -1.26 2.22 -0.09
CA THR A 17 -1.71 1.34 -1.18
C THR A 17 -1.62 2.04 -2.54
N VAL A 18 -2.13 3.28 -2.63
CA VAL A 18 -2.06 4.11 -3.85
C VAL A 18 -0.62 4.39 -4.25
N ALA A 19 0.25 4.71 -3.29
CA ALA A 19 1.67 4.91 -3.56
C ALA A 19 2.26 3.65 -4.21
N ASN A 20 2.18 2.50 -3.53
CA ASN A 20 2.76 1.24 -4.02
C ASN A 20 2.22 0.82 -5.39
N LEU A 21 0.92 1.03 -5.65
CA LEU A 21 0.30 0.78 -6.96
C LEU A 21 0.81 1.72 -8.04
N SER A 22 0.99 3.02 -7.74
CA SER A 22 1.49 4.02 -8.70
C SER A 22 2.88 3.62 -9.23
N LEU A 23 3.77 3.14 -8.36
CA LEU A 23 5.10 2.73 -8.74
C LEU A 23 5.06 1.47 -9.63
N LYS A 24 4.27 0.47 -9.24
CA LYS A 24 4.04 -0.76 -10.03
C LYS A 24 3.47 -0.42 -11.42
N TYR A 25 2.51 0.48 -11.49
CA TYR A 25 1.90 0.93 -12.73
C TYR A 25 2.86 1.70 -13.62
N GLY A 26 3.69 2.58 -13.04
CA GLY A 26 4.76 3.29 -13.76
C GLY A 26 5.79 2.34 -14.38
N LEU A 27 6.15 1.25 -13.68
CA LEU A 27 7.01 0.20 -14.22
C LEU A 27 6.34 -0.55 -15.37
N TYR A 28 5.07 -0.90 -15.23
CA TYR A 28 4.31 -1.64 -16.25
C TYR A 28 4.21 -0.88 -17.59
N ILE A 29 4.05 0.45 -17.55
CA ILE A 29 4.00 1.28 -18.76
C ILE A 29 5.39 1.54 -19.34
N SER A 30 6.43 1.58 -18.50
CA SER A 30 7.80 1.93 -18.91
C SER A 30 8.59 0.76 -19.51
N THR A 31 8.01 -0.43 -19.64
CA THR A 31 8.64 -1.60 -20.28
C THR A 31 8.33 -1.70 -21.78
N PRO A 32 9.14 -1.04 -22.66
CA PRO A 32 9.36 -1.57 -24.00
C PRO A 32 10.85 -1.71 -24.41
N SER A 33 11.83 -1.72 -23.48
CA SER A 33 13.25 -1.87 -23.84
C SER A 33 14.07 -2.73 -22.87
N ASN A 34 14.89 -3.61 -23.44
CA ASN A 34 15.66 -4.71 -22.83
C ASN A 34 16.79 -4.29 -21.85
N GLU A 35 16.74 -3.08 -21.28
CA GLU A 35 17.75 -2.56 -20.34
C GLU A 35 17.12 -2.09 -19.03
N ALA A 36 17.20 -2.94 -18.00
CA ALA A 36 16.65 -2.67 -16.67
C ALA A 36 17.16 -1.33 -16.07
N SER A 37 18.39 -0.92 -16.37
CA SER A 37 18.98 0.33 -15.86
C SER A 37 18.39 1.59 -16.50
N ALA A 38 17.96 1.52 -17.78
CA ALA A 38 17.32 2.65 -18.45
C ALA A 38 15.88 2.85 -17.96
N SER A 39 15.19 1.75 -17.63
CA SER A 39 13.81 1.77 -17.13
C SER A 39 13.69 2.40 -15.73
N ILE A 40 14.66 2.16 -14.83
CA ILE A 40 14.66 2.75 -13.48
C ILE A 40 14.87 4.27 -13.55
N ARG A 41 15.83 4.72 -14.37
CA ARG A 41 16.10 6.16 -14.55
C ARG A 41 14.86 6.88 -15.10
N ASN A 42 14.23 6.34 -16.13
CA ASN A 42 13.01 6.92 -16.70
C ASN A 42 11.84 6.93 -15.71
N LEU A 43 11.76 5.93 -14.83
CA LEU A 43 10.73 5.90 -13.80
C LEU A 43 10.93 6.99 -12.76
N ILE A 44 12.16 7.22 -12.28
CA ILE A 44 12.46 8.27 -11.29
C ILE A 44 12.06 9.66 -11.82
N PHE A 45 12.22 9.90 -13.13
CA PHE A 45 11.79 11.15 -13.78
C PHE A 45 10.34 11.12 -14.29
N SER A 46 9.58 10.05 -14.03
CA SER A 46 8.21 9.90 -14.50
C SER A 46 7.21 10.55 -13.53
N ARG A 47 6.06 10.98 -14.07
CA ARG A 47 4.95 11.54 -13.29
C ARG A 47 4.44 10.57 -12.21
N TYR A 48 4.56 9.26 -12.44
CA TYR A 48 4.16 8.23 -11.48
C TYR A 48 5.05 8.18 -10.23
N PHE A 49 6.33 8.53 -10.35
CA PHE A 49 7.24 8.63 -9.20
C PHE A 49 6.91 9.83 -8.33
N ILE A 50 6.52 10.96 -8.93
CA ILE A 50 6.07 12.14 -8.18
C ILE A 50 4.79 11.82 -7.39
N ILE A 51 3.82 11.14 -8.01
CA ILE A 51 2.59 10.69 -7.33
C ILE A 51 2.93 9.75 -6.17
N TRP A 52 3.82 8.77 -6.41
CA TRP A 52 4.32 7.88 -5.35
C TRP A 52 4.95 8.68 -4.21
N PHE A 53 5.85 9.61 -4.51
CA PHE A 53 6.58 10.39 -3.51
C PHE A 53 5.65 11.26 -2.66
N ILE A 54 4.69 11.95 -3.27
CA ILE A 54 3.71 12.78 -2.55
C ILE A 54 2.82 11.89 -1.67
N CYS A 55 2.26 10.80 -2.22
CA CYS A 55 1.37 9.92 -1.47
C CYS A 55 2.11 9.23 -0.31
N TYR A 56 3.34 8.79 -0.54
CA TYR A 56 4.17 8.13 0.47
C TYR A 56 4.64 9.11 1.55
N GLY A 57 4.95 10.35 1.17
CA GLY A 57 5.23 11.43 2.11
C GLY A 57 4.04 11.73 3.02
N LEU A 58 2.84 11.90 2.44
CA LEU A 58 1.61 12.11 3.19
C LEU A 58 1.27 10.92 4.10
N MET A 59 1.40 9.69 3.59
CA MET A 59 1.27 8.46 4.37
C MET A 59 2.19 8.49 5.59
N THR A 60 3.46 8.84 5.39
CA THR A 60 4.47 8.86 6.46
C THR A 60 4.14 9.90 7.52
N LEU A 61 3.70 11.10 7.13
CA LEU A 61 3.27 12.13 8.08
C LEU A 61 2.05 11.70 8.90
N LEU A 62 1.04 11.11 8.25
CA LEU A 62 -0.12 10.53 8.92
C LEU A 62 0.28 9.39 9.86
N TRP A 63 1.21 8.54 9.45
CA TRP A 63 1.72 7.44 10.25
C TRP A 63 2.42 7.94 11.53
N LEU A 64 3.27 8.96 11.41
CA LEU A 64 3.91 9.59 12.58
C LEU A 64 2.88 10.16 13.56
N TYR A 65 1.79 10.74 13.07
CA TYR A 65 0.69 11.23 13.92
C TYR A 65 -0.05 10.08 14.62
N VAL A 66 -0.36 9.00 13.90
CA VAL A 66 -1.03 7.82 14.45
C VAL A 66 -0.18 7.18 15.55
N LEU A 67 1.14 7.05 15.35
CA LEU A 67 2.05 6.48 16.34
C LEU A 67 2.11 7.26 17.67
N ARG A 68 1.73 8.55 17.65
CA ARG A 68 1.64 9.36 18.87
C ARG A 68 0.33 9.15 19.63
N THR A 69 -0.72 8.69 18.96
CA THR A 69 -2.09 8.63 19.50
C THR A 69 -2.58 7.20 19.74
N VAL A 70 -1.95 6.21 19.11
CA VAL A 70 -2.32 4.78 19.17
C VAL A 70 -1.09 3.95 19.53
N PRO A 71 -1.19 2.98 20.46
CA PRO A 71 -0.10 2.08 20.76
C PRO A 71 0.30 1.26 19.51
N LEU A 72 1.60 1.08 19.34
CA LEU A 72 2.20 0.39 18.18
C LEU A 72 1.57 -0.99 17.93
N SER A 73 1.25 -1.71 19.01
CA SER A 73 0.63 -3.05 18.97
C SER A 73 -0.74 -3.10 18.30
N GLN A 74 -1.50 -2.00 18.31
CA GLN A 74 -2.81 -1.91 17.64
C GLN A 74 -2.69 -1.30 16.24
N ALA A 75 -1.76 -0.35 16.05
CA ALA A 75 -1.58 0.34 14.77
C ALA A 75 -0.95 -0.56 13.69
N PHE A 76 0.05 -1.38 14.04
CA PHE A 76 0.75 -2.26 13.10
C PHE A 76 -0.14 -3.32 12.43
N PRO A 77 -1.06 -4.01 13.15
CA PRO A 77 -2.03 -4.91 12.53
C PRO A 77 -2.84 -4.21 11.44
N VAL A 78 -3.35 -3.00 11.71
CA VAL A 78 -4.13 -2.25 10.72
C VAL A 78 -3.29 -1.86 9.51
N LEU A 79 -2.02 -1.48 9.70
CA LEU A 79 -1.07 -1.33 8.58
C LEU A 79 -0.91 -2.61 7.76
N GLY A 80 -0.94 -3.77 8.42
CA GLY A 80 -0.88 -5.10 7.78
C GLY A 80 -1.99 -5.33 6.76
N LEU A 81 -3.12 -4.62 6.85
CA LEU A 81 -4.17 -4.65 5.81
C LEU A 81 -3.67 -4.19 4.44
N MET A 82 -2.59 -3.39 4.37
CA MET A 82 -1.96 -3.06 3.09
C MET A 82 -1.53 -4.32 2.33
N TYR A 83 -1.06 -5.36 3.03
CA TYR A 83 -0.68 -6.63 2.40
C TYR A 83 -1.87 -7.39 1.80
N ALA A 84 -3.09 -7.11 2.28
CA ALA A 84 -4.33 -7.60 1.69
C ALA A 84 -4.82 -6.70 0.54
N LEU A 85 -4.82 -5.38 0.76
CA LEU A 85 -5.39 -4.41 -0.17
C LEU A 85 -4.55 -4.19 -1.42
N ILE A 86 -3.22 -4.22 -1.33
CA ILE A 86 -2.34 -4.02 -2.48
C ILE A 86 -2.55 -5.12 -3.54
N PRO A 87 -2.52 -6.43 -3.21
CA PRO A 87 -2.80 -7.48 -4.19
C PRO A 87 -4.22 -7.40 -4.77
N ILE A 88 -5.23 -7.09 -3.95
CA ILE A 88 -6.61 -6.93 -4.41
C ILE A 88 -6.69 -5.77 -5.42
N ALA A 89 -6.16 -4.61 -5.06
CA ALA A 89 -6.16 -3.44 -5.93
C ALA A 89 -5.31 -3.65 -7.19
N SER A 90 -4.19 -4.37 -7.09
CA SER A 90 -3.35 -4.75 -8.23
C SER A 90 -4.10 -5.69 -9.18
N HIS A 91 -4.85 -6.65 -8.64
CA HIS A 91 -5.70 -7.53 -9.44
C HIS A 91 -6.73 -6.74 -10.25
N TYR A 92 -7.42 -5.79 -9.63
CA TYR A 92 -8.44 -4.98 -10.32
C TYR A 92 -7.85 -3.95 -11.31
N LEU A 93 -6.76 -3.27 -10.94
CA LEU A 93 -6.19 -2.17 -11.74
C LEU A 93 -5.19 -2.66 -12.79
N LEU A 94 -4.29 -3.56 -12.42
CA LEU A 94 -3.22 -4.07 -13.29
C LEU A 94 -3.58 -5.42 -13.94
N LYS A 95 -4.75 -6.01 -13.61
CA LYS A 95 -5.21 -7.32 -14.12
C LYS A 95 -4.20 -8.45 -13.86
N GLU A 96 -3.41 -8.33 -12.80
CA GLU A 96 -2.45 -9.37 -12.40
C GLU A 96 -3.19 -10.62 -11.97
N LYS A 97 -2.72 -11.81 -12.38
CA LYS A 97 -3.32 -13.08 -11.94
C LYS A 97 -2.96 -13.36 -10.49
N VAL A 98 -3.96 -13.30 -9.61
CA VAL A 98 -3.83 -13.69 -8.20
C VAL A 98 -4.23 -15.15 -8.06
N VAL A 99 -3.33 -15.97 -7.51
CA VAL A 99 -3.54 -17.41 -7.34
C VAL A 99 -4.46 -17.67 -6.13
N LEU A 100 -5.20 -18.77 -6.13
CA LEU A 100 -6.14 -19.13 -5.05
C LEU A 100 -5.48 -19.14 -3.65
N SER A 101 -4.22 -19.58 -3.56
CA SER A 101 -3.43 -19.56 -2.32
C SER A 101 -3.20 -18.16 -1.76
N GLN A 102 -3.05 -17.15 -2.63
CA GLN A 102 -2.90 -15.75 -2.22
C GLN A 102 -4.21 -15.21 -1.65
N TRP A 103 -5.36 -15.56 -2.25
CA TRP A 103 -6.68 -15.21 -1.71
C TRP A 103 -6.93 -15.80 -0.31
N LEU A 104 -6.50 -17.04 -0.07
CA LEU A 104 -6.54 -17.65 1.26
C LEU A 104 -5.64 -16.90 2.25
N GLY A 105 -4.41 -16.57 1.86
CA GLY A 105 -3.50 -15.78 2.69
C GLY A 105 -4.06 -14.40 3.03
N ILE A 106 -4.65 -13.70 2.06
CA ILE A 106 -5.33 -12.41 2.23
C ILE A 106 -6.45 -12.53 3.28
N SER A 107 -7.25 -13.59 3.21
CA SER A 107 -8.35 -13.83 4.14
C SER A 107 -7.83 -14.04 5.58
N ILE A 108 -6.73 -14.78 5.73
CA ILE A 108 -6.07 -15.00 7.03
C ILE A 108 -5.50 -13.69 7.59
N ILE A 109 -4.88 -12.85 6.75
CA ILE A 109 -4.38 -11.54 7.18
C ILE A 109 -5.53 -10.68 7.71
N ILE A 110 -6.63 -10.57 6.96
CA ILE A 110 -7.80 -9.79 7.37
C ILE A 110 -8.36 -10.29 8.70
N ALA A 111 -8.51 -11.61 8.84
CA ALA A 111 -8.97 -12.23 10.09
C ALA A 111 -8.02 -11.93 11.26
N GLY A 112 -6.71 -12.03 11.05
CA GLY A 112 -5.69 -11.71 12.05
C GLY A 112 -5.77 -10.25 12.50
N VAL A 113 -5.99 -9.31 11.58
CA VAL A 113 -6.15 -7.89 11.94
C VAL A 113 -7.41 -7.67 12.78
N ILE A 114 -8.53 -8.28 12.42
CA ILE A 114 -9.79 -8.17 13.17
C ILE A 114 -9.60 -8.68 14.61
N LEU A 115 -8.89 -9.80 14.79
CA LEU A 115 -8.64 -10.39 16.11
C LEU A 115 -7.76 -9.51 17.01
N VAL A 116 -6.77 -8.80 16.46
CA VAL A 116 -5.90 -7.93 17.27
C VAL A 116 -6.57 -6.59 17.59
N VAL A 117 -7.49 -6.17 16.74
CA VAL A 117 -8.24 -4.93 16.88
C VAL A 117 -9.37 -5.01 17.89
N HIS A 118 -9.98 -6.20 18.05
CA HIS A 118 -11.03 -6.48 19.03
C HIS A 118 -10.46 -6.50 20.45
#